data_AF-U6K1J4-F1
#
_entry.id   AF-U6K1J4-F1
#
_cell.length_a   1.000
_cell.length_b   1.000
_cell.length_c   1.000
_cell.angle_alpha   90.00
_cell.angle_beta   90.00
_cell.angle_gamma   90.00
#
_symmetry.space_group_name_H-M   'P 1'
#
loop_
_entity.id
_entity.type
_entity.pdbx_description
1 polymer ?
#
loop_
_entity_poly.entity_id
_entity_poly.type
_entity_poly.pdbx_seq_one_letter_code
_entity_poly.pdbx_strand_id
1 'polypeptide(L)'
;MTSKEGEYVPFGEDYIIEGPVETYLANFETHMRKQMRDILEVAKGTSENWEVEKPREEWLRDYCSQVCLVASQIMWTEEVARCFEELEGGSENAMKDYKKVYDDRIDKLIRQVQQDLDRNLRIKIITLITIDVHLRDVVESFITKKITEG
;
A
#
# COMPACT_ATOMS: atom_id res chain seq x y z
N MET A 1 -2.69 -13.66 14.49
CA MET A 1 -3.20 -12.44 15.17
C MET A 1 -4.51 -11.98 14.53
N THR A 2 -5.47 -11.52 15.34
CA THR A 2 -6.76 -11.02 14.85
C THR A 2 -6.93 -9.56 15.28
N SER A 3 -7.28 -8.67 14.35
CA SER A 3 -7.54 -7.27 14.65
C SER A 3 -8.94 -7.05 15.23
N LYS A 4 -9.20 -5.85 15.76
CA LYS A 4 -10.52 -5.45 16.26
C LYS A 4 -11.57 -5.38 15.14
N GLU A 5 -11.12 -5.15 13.92
CA GLU A 5 -11.87 -5.05 12.68
C GLU A 5 -12.15 -6.45 12.07
N GLY A 6 -11.64 -7.51 12.71
CA GLY A 6 -11.87 -8.89 12.31
C GLY A 6 -10.94 -9.40 11.21
N GLU A 7 -9.84 -8.70 10.91
CA GLU A 7 -8.82 -9.20 9.99
C GLU A 7 -7.90 -10.18 10.71
N TYR A 8 -7.71 -11.35 10.12
CA TYR A 8 -6.79 -12.36 10.61
C TYR A 8 -5.50 -12.34 9.80
N VAL A 9 -4.36 -12.34 10.50
CA VAL A 9 -3.03 -12.48 9.92
C VAL A 9 -2.34 -13.68 10.60
N PRO A 10 -1.98 -14.75 9.87
CA PRO A 10 -1.26 -15.87 10.45
C PRO A 10 0.16 -15.47 10.86
N PHE A 11 0.73 -16.15 11.84
CA PHE A 11 2.18 -16.07 12.09
C PHE A 11 2.90 -17.06 11.18
N GLY A 12 4.07 -16.68 10.68
CA GLY A 12 4.97 -17.56 9.93
C GLY A 12 5.71 -18.55 10.84
N GLU A 13 5.82 -18.25 12.13
CA GLU A 13 6.43 -19.11 13.15
C GLU A 13 5.54 -19.11 14.40
N ASP A 14 5.33 -20.28 15.03
CA ASP A 14 4.57 -20.35 16.28
C ASP A 14 5.30 -19.63 17.41
N TYR A 15 4.53 -18.90 18.24
CA TYR A 15 5.05 -18.23 19.43
C TYR A 15 4.70 -19.02 20.69
N ILE A 16 5.71 -19.38 21.49
CA ILE A 16 5.54 -20.11 22.75
C ILE A 16 5.45 -19.11 23.91
N ILE A 17 4.40 -19.22 24.72
CA ILE A 17 4.18 -18.39 25.90
C ILE A 17 4.89 -19.02 27.10
N GLU A 18 5.98 -18.41 27.55
CA GLU A 18 6.77 -18.90 28.69
C GLU A 18 7.28 -17.76 29.58
N GLY A 19 7.36 -18.05 30.89
CA GLY A 19 7.92 -17.12 31.88
C GLY A 19 6.91 -16.07 32.38
N PRO A 20 7.41 -14.99 33.03
CA PRO A 20 6.57 -13.94 33.59
C PRO A 20 5.75 -13.20 32.53
N VAL A 21 4.57 -12.73 32.92
CA VAL A 21 3.61 -12.07 32.02
C VAL A 21 4.20 -10.89 31.26
N GLU A 22 4.95 -10.03 31.93
CA GLU A 22 5.57 -8.85 31.31
C GLU A 22 6.59 -9.26 30.25
N THR A 23 7.33 -10.34 30.49
CA THR A 23 8.35 -10.84 29.58
C THR A 23 7.75 -11.47 28.34
N TYR A 24 6.80 -12.41 28.49
CA TYR A 24 6.21 -13.03 27.31
C TYR A 24 5.36 -12.05 26.51
N LEU A 25 4.69 -11.07 27.15
CA LEU A 25 3.93 -10.06 26.41
C LEU A 25 4.84 -9.14 25.58
N ALA A 26 5.96 -8.69 26.14
CA ALA A 26 6.93 -7.87 25.40
C ALA A 26 7.56 -8.65 24.22
N ASN A 27 7.89 -9.92 24.45
CA ASN A 27 8.40 -10.80 23.41
C ASN A 27 7.33 -11.10 22.34
N PHE A 28 6.08 -11.26 22.74
CA PHE A 28 4.96 -11.46 21.82
C PHE A 28 4.72 -10.21 20.95
N GLU A 29 4.76 -9.01 21.52
CA GLU A 29 4.69 -7.75 20.74
C GLU A 29 5.82 -7.69 19.71
N THR A 30 7.04 -8.01 20.13
CA THR A 30 8.21 -8.04 19.24
C THR A 30 8.01 -9.05 18.10
N HIS A 31 7.48 -10.24 18.42
CA HIS A 31 7.15 -11.25 17.43
C HIS A 31 6.08 -10.75 16.45
N MET A 32 4.97 -10.17 16.92
CA MET A 32 3.93 -9.59 16.07
C MET A 32 4.50 -8.53 15.11
N ARG A 33 5.39 -7.65 15.60
CA ARG A 33 6.03 -6.61 14.79
C ARG A 33 6.95 -7.18 13.72
N LYS A 34 7.71 -8.24 14.04
CA LYS A 34 8.53 -8.97 13.06
C LYS A 34 7.64 -9.58 11.99
N GLN A 35 6.60 -10.32 12.36
CA GLN A 35 5.68 -10.97 11.42
C GLN A 35 5.02 -9.96 10.47
N MET A 36 4.56 -8.81 10.99
CA MET A 36 3.99 -7.76 10.14
C MET A 36 5.02 -7.13 9.18
N ARG A 37 6.28 -7.01 9.60
CA ARG A 37 7.37 -6.52 8.74
C ARG A 37 7.65 -7.49 7.60
N ASP A 38 7.80 -8.77 7.91
CA ASP A 38 8.10 -9.81 6.92
C ASP A 38 6.98 -9.87 5.86
N ILE A 39 5.71 -9.80 6.30
CA ILE A 39 4.55 -9.75 5.38
C ILE A 39 4.55 -8.47 4.54
N LEU A 40 4.92 -7.33 5.12
CA LEU A 40 5.02 -6.07 4.38
C LEU A 40 6.11 -6.09 3.31
N GLU A 41 7.26 -6.73 3.58
CA GLU A 41 8.34 -6.89 2.60
C GLU A 41 7.88 -7.72 1.40
N VAL A 42 7.15 -8.82 1.65
CA VAL A 42 6.55 -9.62 0.57
C VAL A 42 5.47 -8.84 -0.19
N ALA A 43 4.61 -8.10 0.53
CA ALA A 43 3.58 -7.26 -0.08
C ALA A 43 4.19 -6.18 -0.99
N LYS A 44 5.28 -5.53 -0.53
CA LYS A 44 6.02 -4.57 -1.34
C LYS A 44 6.54 -5.23 -2.63
N GLY A 45 7.24 -6.37 -2.52
CA GLY A 45 7.81 -7.04 -3.70
C GLY A 45 6.74 -7.45 -4.72
N THR A 46 5.58 -7.93 -4.27
CA THR A 46 4.48 -8.30 -5.17
C THR A 46 3.74 -7.10 -5.74
N SER A 47 3.78 -5.93 -5.10
CA SER A 47 3.14 -4.71 -5.61
C SER A 47 3.82 -4.13 -6.86
N GLU A 48 5.08 -4.49 -7.13
CA GLU A 48 5.77 -4.15 -8.38
C GLU A 48 5.10 -4.79 -9.62
N ASN A 49 4.33 -5.87 -9.42
CA ASN A 49 3.72 -6.64 -10.51
C ASN A 49 2.28 -6.21 -10.85
N TRP A 50 1.80 -5.06 -10.34
CA TRP A 50 0.41 -4.61 -10.57
C TRP A 50 0.04 -4.44 -12.04
N GLU A 51 0.98 -4.05 -12.89
CA GLU A 51 0.73 -3.83 -14.31
C GLU A 51 0.99 -5.06 -15.18
N VAL A 52 1.55 -6.14 -14.63
CA VAL A 52 2.08 -7.28 -15.41
C VAL A 52 1.43 -8.60 -15.05
N GLU A 53 1.20 -8.86 -13.76
CA GLU A 53 0.75 -10.18 -13.28
C GLU A 53 -0.60 -10.09 -12.58
N LYS A 54 -0.68 -9.30 -11.51
CA LYS A 54 -1.86 -9.24 -10.64
C LYS A 54 -2.29 -7.79 -10.42
N PRO A 55 -3.39 -7.32 -11.04
CA PRO A 55 -3.89 -5.97 -10.89
C PRO A 55 -4.07 -5.58 -9.42
N ARG A 56 -3.84 -4.31 -9.09
CA ARG A 56 -3.90 -3.80 -7.71
C ARG A 56 -5.22 -4.14 -7.04
N GLU A 57 -6.34 -3.98 -7.72
CA GLU A 57 -7.69 -4.28 -7.23
C GLU A 57 -7.89 -5.75 -6.82
N GLU A 58 -7.13 -6.67 -7.40
CA GLU A 58 -7.11 -8.08 -7.01
C GLU A 58 -6.06 -8.36 -5.91
N TRP A 59 -4.88 -7.74 -6.03
CA TRP A 59 -3.79 -7.84 -5.06
C TRP A 59 -4.21 -7.42 -3.63
N LEU A 60 -5.15 -6.48 -3.50
CA LEU A 60 -5.69 -6.03 -2.20
C LEU A 60 -6.38 -7.13 -1.37
N ARG A 61 -6.68 -8.28 -1.98
CA ARG A 61 -7.28 -9.44 -1.31
C ARG A 61 -6.24 -10.29 -0.58
N ASP A 62 -4.97 -10.19 -0.96
CA ASP A 62 -3.91 -11.07 -0.48
C ASP A 62 -3.37 -10.65 0.90
N TYR A 63 -3.51 -9.38 1.25
CA TYR A 63 -2.94 -8.80 2.47
C TYR A 63 -4.00 -8.09 3.30
N CYS A 64 -3.76 -7.96 4.61
CA CYS A 64 -4.63 -7.18 5.48
C CYS A 64 -4.60 -5.69 5.13
N SER A 65 -5.63 -4.95 5.52
CA SER A 65 -5.85 -3.55 5.13
C SER A 65 -4.63 -2.66 5.42
N GLN A 66 -4.02 -2.81 6.59
CA GLN A 66 -2.86 -2.01 6.97
C GLN A 66 -1.62 -2.31 6.13
N VAL A 67 -1.37 -3.57 5.78
CA VAL A 67 -0.25 -3.94 4.90
C VAL A 67 -0.49 -3.39 3.50
N CYS A 68 -1.70 -3.56 2.94
CA CYS A 68 -2.05 -2.99 1.64
C CYS A 68 -1.83 -1.48 1.60
N LEU A 69 -2.24 -0.78 2.66
CA LEU A 69 -2.14 0.66 2.77
C LEU A 69 -0.68 1.14 2.85
N VAL A 70 0.14 0.50 3.68
CA VAL A 70 1.55 0.89 3.83
C VAL A 70 2.33 0.57 2.56
N ALA A 71 2.18 -0.63 1.99
CA ALA A 71 2.84 -1.00 0.73
C ALA A 71 2.44 -0.06 -0.43
N SER A 72 1.16 0.31 -0.53
CA SER A 72 0.72 1.27 -1.56
C SER A 72 1.39 2.64 -1.43
N GLN A 73 1.59 3.13 -0.21
CA GLN A 73 2.26 4.41 0.02
C GLN A 73 3.76 4.34 -0.25
N ILE A 74 4.41 3.21 0.05
CA ILE A 74 5.80 2.95 -0.32
C ILE A 74 5.94 2.99 -1.85
N MET A 75 5.09 2.24 -2.57
CA MET A 75 5.09 2.23 -4.04
C MET A 75 4.87 3.62 -4.62
N TRP A 76 3.88 4.37 -4.12
CA TRP A 76 3.66 5.74 -4.57
C TRP A 76 4.89 6.63 -4.37
N THR A 77 5.57 6.48 -3.22
CA THR A 77 6.77 7.27 -2.90
C THR A 77 7.91 6.94 -3.86
N GLU A 78 8.15 5.65 -4.14
CA GLU A 78 9.18 5.18 -5.07
C GLU A 78 8.88 5.60 -6.52
N GLU A 79 7.63 5.53 -6.95
CA GLU A 79 7.21 5.95 -8.29
C GLU A 79 7.34 7.48 -8.47
N VAL A 80 6.98 8.28 -7.45
CA VAL A 80 7.18 9.74 -7.47
C VAL A 80 8.66 10.11 -7.46
N ALA A 81 9.49 9.44 -6.67
CA ALA A 81 10.93 9.66 -6.67
C ALA A 81 11.52 9.39 -8.06
N ARG A 82 11.13 8.28 -8.70
CA ARG A 82 11.53 7.97 -10.08
C ARG A 82 11.08 9.06 -11.06
N CYS A 83 9.88 9.61 -10.89
CA CYS A 83 9.42 10.72 -11.75
C CYS A 83 10.30 11.96 -11.59
N PHE A 84 10.81 12.25 -10.39
CA PHE A 84 11.76 13.35 -10.20
C PHE A 84 13.10 13.07 -10.89
N GLU A 85 13.65 11.86 -10.76
CA GLU A 85 14.87 11.45 -11.48
C GLU A 85 14.70 11.58 -13.01
N GLU A 86 13.55 11.16 -13.54
CA GLU A 86 13.25 11.28 -14.97
C GLU A 86 13.11 12.75 -15.42
N LEU A 87 12.53 13.62 -14.60
CA LEU A 87 12.44 15.06 -14.87
C LEU A 87 13.84 15.69 -14.95
N GLU A 88 14.75 15.34 -14.05
CA GLU A 88 16.14 15.79 -14.09
C GLU A 88 16.87 15.28 -15.34
N GLY A 89 16.55 14.05 -15.76
CA GLY A 89 17.01 13.45 -17.01
C GLY A 89 16.44 14.09 -18.28
N GLY A 90 15.54 15.07 -18.17
CA GLY A 90 14.94 15.81 -19.28
C GLY A 90 13.57 15.30 -19.76
N SER A 91 12.98 14.32 -19.05
CA SER A 91 11.62 13.83 -19.34
C SER A 91 10.56 14.79 -18.76
N GLU A 92 10.30 15.90 -19.46
CA GLU A 92 9.38 16.96 -18.99
C GLU A 92 7.94 16.50 -18.70
N ASN A 93 7.54 15.31 -19.18
CA ASN A 93 6.21 14.76 -18.99
C ASN A 93 6.12 13.65 -17.93
N ALA A 94 7.23 13.23 -17.31
CA ALA A 94 7.26 12.07 -16.39
C ALA A 94 6.14 12.13 -15.33
N MET A 95 6.05 13.26 -14.62
CA MET A 95 5.02 13.46 -13.58
C MET A 95 3.58 13.47 -14.14
N LYS A 96 3.37 13.99 -15.36
CA LYS A 96 2.05 14.01 -16.02
C LYS A 96 1.63 12.61 -16.48
N ASP A 97 2.56 11.83 -16.98
CA ASP A 97 2.30 10.47 -17.44
C ASP A 97 2.06 9.55 -16.24
N TYR A 98 2.83 9.71 -15.15
CA TYR A 98 2.55 9.02 -13.89
C TYR A 98 1.18 9.37 -13.33
N LYS A 99 0.76 10.64 -13.35
CA LYS A 99 -0.60 11.03 -12.94
C LYS A 99 -1.68 10.25 -13.70
N LYS A 100 -1.52 10.02 -15.01
CA LYS A 100 -2.49 9.24 -15.80
C LYS A 100 -2.55 7.77 -15.35
N VAL A 101 -1.40 7.16 -15.07
CA VAL A 101 -1.34 5.80 -14.51
C VAL A 101 -2.06 5.75 -13.17
N TYR A 102 -1.82 6.74 -12.32
CA TYR A 102 -2.41 6.80 -11.00
C TYR A 102 -3.93 7.07 -11.03
N ASP A 103 -4.40 7.91 -11.97
CA ASP A 103 -5.82 8.13 -12.25
C ASP A 103 -6.51 6.82 -12.68
N ASP A 104 -5.90 6.06 -13.59
CA ASP A 104 -6.42 4.75 -14.04
C ASP A 104 -6.51 3.74 -12.89
N ARG A 105 -5.49 3.69 -12.01
CA ARG A 105 -5.52 2.84 -10.81
C ARG A 105 -6.67 3.22 -9.87
N ILE A 106 -6.93 4.51 -9.66
CA ILE A 106 -8.07 4.98 -8.85
C ILE A 106 -9.40 4.56 -9.50
N ASP A 107 -9.52 4.73 -10.82
CA ASP A 107 -10.74 4.37 -11.57
C ASP A 107 -11.03 2.86 -11.48
N LYS A 108 -10.00 2.01 -11.56
CA LYS A 108 -10.11 0.56 -11.33
C LYS A 108 -10.63 0.24 -9.94
N LEU A 109 -10.11 0.89 -8.90
CA LEU A 109 -10.61 0.73 -7.52
C LEU A 109 -12.06 1.20 -7.36
N ILE A 110 -12.44 2.33 -7.98
CA ILE A 110 -13.83 2.83 -7.98
C ILE A 110 -14.77 1.78 -8.60
N ARG A 111 -14.39 1.22 -9.77
CA ARG A 111 -15.16 0.14 -10.41
C ARG A 111 -15.27 -1.09 -9.52
N GLN A 112 -14.19 -1.47 -8.82
CA GLN A 112 -14.22 -2.60 -7.89
C GLN A 112 -15.23 -2.39 -6.76
N VAL A 113 -15.33 -1.19 -6.21
CA VAL A 113 -16.32 -0.85 -5.16
C VAL A 113 -17.76 -0.88 -5.68
N GLN A 114 -18.00 -0.72 -6.98
CA GLN A 114 -19.34 -0.84 -7.55
C GLN A 114 -19.84 -2.30 -7.64
N GLN A 115 -18.95 -3.28 -7.49
CA GLN A 115 -19.29 -4.70 -7.49
C GLN A 115 -19.73 -5.20 -6.10
N ASP A 116 -20.21 -6.43 -6.05
CA ASP A 116 -20.44 -7.14 -4.79
C ASP A 116 -19.11 -7.50 -4.12
N LEU A 117 -18.94 -7.00 -2.90
CA LEU A 117 -17.74 -7.15 -2.09
C LEU A 117 -18.16 -7.45 -0.66
N ASP A 118 -17.34 -8.23 0.05
CA ASP A 118 -17.45 -8.33 1.50
C ASP A 118 -17.23 -6.95 2.14
N ARG A 119 -17.82 -6.79 3.33
CA ARG A 119 -17.81 -5.50 4.04
C ARG A 119 -16.39 -5.00 4.30
N ASN A 120 -15.46 -5.87 4.67
CA ASN A 120 -14.12 -5.47 5.08
C ASN A 120 -13.29 -5.03 3.88
N LEU A 121 -13.35 -5.78 2.77
CA LEU A 121 -12.69 -5.39 1.53
C LEU A 121 -13.28 -4.10 0.95
N ARG A 122 -14.61 -3.92 1.01
CA ARG A 122 -15.24 -2.67 0.58
C ARG A 122 -14.71 -1.47 1.36
N ILE A 123 -14.63 -1.59 2.69
CA ILE A 123 -14.06 -0.53 3.55
C ILE A 123 -12.58 -0.30 3.19
N LYS A 124 -11.79 -1.37 3.05
CA LYS A 124 -10.37 -1.31 2.65
C LYS A 124 -10.19 -0.51 1.36
N ILE A 125 -10.94 -0.83 0.31
CA ILE A 125 -10.82 -0.15 -0.98
C ILE A 125 -11.27 1.33 -0.87
N ILE A 126 -12.36 1.64 -0.17
CA ILE A 126 -12.78 3.04 0.04
C ILE A 126 -11.72 3.85 0.78
N THR A 127 -11.08 3.25 1.80
CA THR A 127 -9.97 3.88 2.52
C THR A 127 -8.79 4.17 1.59
N LEU A 128 -8.42 3.22 0.72
CA LEU A 128 -7.37 3.42 -0.27
C LEU A 128 -7.71 4.50 -1.28
N ILE A 129 -8.92 4.50 -1.85
CA ILE A 129 -9.37 5.55 -2.77
C ILE A 129 -9.27 6.94 -2.11
N THR A 130 -9.66 7.06 -0.84
CA THR A 130 -9.59 8.33 -0.11
C THR A 130 -8.16 8.86 -0.03
N ILE A 131 -7.20 7.97 0.23
CA ILE A 131 -5.77 8.32 0.35
C ILE A 131 -5.18 8.57 -1.04
N ASP A 132 -5.49 7.74 -2.02
CA ASP A 132 -5.01 7.89 -3.39
C ASP A 132 -5.50 9.21 -4.01
N VAL A 133 -6.74 9.64 -3.77
CA VAL A 133 -7.23 10.97 -4.20
C VAL A 133 -6.32 12.07 -3.66
N HIS A 134 -5.97 12.04 -2.38
CA HIS A 134 -5.05 13.02 -1.79
C HIS A 134 -3.65 12.96 -2.42
N LEU A 135 -3.09 11.75 -2.60
CA LEU A 135 -1.77 11.56 -3.18
C LEU A 135 -1.70 12.02 -4.65
N ARG A 136 -2.75 11.79 -5.44
CA ARG A 136 -2.89 12.33 -6.80
C ARG A 136 -2.91 13.86 -6.78
N ASP A 137 -3.65 14.47 -5.87
CA ASP A 137 -3.74 15.93 -5.78
C ASP A 137 -2.37 16.55 -5.42
N VAL A 138 -1.54 15.84 -4.65
CA VAL A 138 -0.13 16.20 -4.40
C VAL A 138 0.69 16.14 -5.70
N VAL A 139 0.57 15.08 -6.49
CA VAL A 139 1.23 14.95 -7.81
C VAL A 139 0.80 16.09 -8.74
N GLU A 140 -0.49 16.43 -8.77
CA GLU A 140 -1.02 17.55 -9.56
C GLU A 140 -0.45 18.90 -9.09
N SER A 141 -0.27 19.09 -7.78
CA SER A 141 0.43 20.25 -7.23
C SER A 141 1.90 20.31 -7.69
N PHE A 142 2.61 19.17 -7.76
CA PHE A 142 3.98 19.14 -8.27
C PHE A 142 4.05 19.58 -9.74
N ILE A 143 3.13 19.10 -10.58
CA ILE A 143 3.02 19.49 -11.99
C ILE A 143 2.73 20.99 -12.12
N THR A 144 1.72 21.48 -11.40
CA THR A 144 1.24 22.87 -11.50
C THR A 144 2.30 23.87 -11.06
N LYS A 145 3.02 23.55 -9.97
CA LYS A 145 4.07 24.40 -9.41
C LYS A 145 5.43 24.21 -10.08
N LYS A 146 5.56 23.24 -10.99
CA LYS A 146 6.83 22.87 -11.62
C LYS A 146 7.92 22.59 -10.58
N ILE A 147 7.60 21.77 -9.58
CA ILE A 147 8.56 21.37 -8.56
C ILE A 147 9.64 20.51 -9.22
N THR A 148 10.90 20.86 -8.97
CA THR A 148 12.09 20.07 -9.28
C THR A 148 12.79 19.74 -7.97
N GLU A 149 13.58 18.66 -7.91
CA GLU A 149 14.52 18.48 -6.82
C GLU A 149 15.50 19.67 -6.79
N GLY A 150 15.88 20.09 -5.58
CA GLY A 150 16.62 21.34 -5.31
C GLY A 150 18.05 21.08 -4.90
#